data_AF-A0ABD7GP45-F1
#
_entry.id   AF-A0ABD7GP45-F1
#
_cell.length_a   1.000
_cell.length_b   1.000
_cell.length_c   1.000
_cell.angle_alpha   90.00
_cell.angle_beta   90.00
_cell.angle_gamma   90.00
#
_symmetry.space_group_name_H-M   'P 1'
#
loop_
_entity.id
_entity.type
_entity.pdbx_description
1 polymer ?
#
loop_
_entity_poly.entity_id
_entity_poly.type
_entity_poly.pdbx_seq_one_letter_code
_entity_poly.pdbx_strand_id
1 'polypeptide(L)'
;MRAILTPEVAPLSGVVLFRPGNELLWLFRRGRVVIETPSEAIKHLPSGLIPEAHQPLTDDVSVHELFLNERVIQRAGGLSGLDAWLERKFE
;
A
#
# COMPACT_ATOMS: atom_id res chain seq x y z
N MET A 1 4.64 0.34 9.91
CA MET A 1 3.22 0.69 10.20
C MET A 1 2.82 1.90 9.39
N ARG A 2 1.68 1.82 8.70
CA ARG A 2 1.10 2.90 7.88
C ARG A 2 -0.24 3.32 8.49
N ALA A 3 -0.69 4.52 8.20
CA ALA A 3 -2.02 4.99 8.60
C ALA A 3 -2.63 5.77 7.43
N ILE A 4 -3.94 5.63 7.25
CA ILE A 4 -4.72 6.47 6.35
C ILE A 4 -5.45 7.49 7.21
N LEU A 5 -5.38 8.76 6.83
CA LEU A 5 -6.03 9.85 7.57
C LEU A 5 -6.67 10.80 6.58
N THR A 6 -7.88 11.23 6.88
CA THR A 6 -8.57 12.27 6.12
C THR A 6 -8.09 13.64 6.61
N PRO A 7 -7.39 14.42 5.78
CA PRO A 7 -6.96 15.75 6.15
C PRO A 7 -8.13 16.74 6.16
N GLU A 8 -8.09 17.70 7.07
CA GLU A 8 -8.78 18.97 6.90
C GLU A 8 -7.83 19.97 6.25
N VAL A 9 -8.18 20.43 5.06
CA VAL A 9 -7.36 21.35 4.28
C VAL A 9 -7.88 22.77 4.50
N ALA A 10 -6.97 23.69 4.84
CA ALA A 10 -7.21 25.13 4.85
C ALA A 10 -6.43 25.76 3.68
N PRO A 11 -7.02 25.86 2.47
CA PRO A 11 -6.26 26.15 1.25
C PRO A 11 -5.58 27.52 1.28
N LEU A 12 -6.23 28.53 1.85
CA LEU A 12 -5.72 29.90 1.89
C LEU A 12 -4.49 30.06 2.78
N SER A 13 -4.38 29.25 3.84
CA SER A 13 -3.25 29.30 4.76
C SER A 13 -2.14 28.31 4.39
N GLY A 14 -2.37 27.42 3.43
CA GLY A 14 -1.43 26.35 3.10
C GLY A 14 -1.26 25.34 4.24
N VAL A 15 -2.25 25.22 5.13
CA VAL A 15 -2.20 24.35 6.30
C VAL A 15 -3.08 23.10 6.09
N VAL A 16 -2.58 21.96 6.55
CA VAL A 16 -3.32 20.70 6.62
C VAL A 16 -3.34 20.21 8.07
N LEU A 17 -4.53 19.90 8.57
CA LEU A 17 -4.73 19.33 9.90
C LEU A 17 -5.16 17.86 9.80
N PHE A 18 -4.48 17.01 10.57
CA PHE A 18 -4.87 15.61 10.75
C PHE A 18 -5.44 15.41 12.15
N ARG A 19 -6.50 14.60 12.28
CA ARG A 19 -7.04 14.14 13.57
C ARG A 19 -6.80 12.64 13.76
N PRO A 20 -5.56 12.21 14.06
CA PRO A 20 -5.20 10.80 14.20
C PRO A 20 -5.76 10.12 15.47
N GLY A 21 -6.23 10.89 16.45
CA GLY A 21 -6.54 10.36 17.79
C GLY A 21 -5.27 9.96 18.57
N ASN A 22 -5.43 9.57 19.83
CA ASN A 22 -4.28 9.25 20.71
C ASN A 22 -3.46 8.04 20.21
N GLU A 23 -4.11 7.10 19.55
CA GLU A 23 -3.49 5.85 19.08
C GLU A 23 -2.51 6.05 17.93
N LEU A 24 -2.66 7.11 17.14
CA LEU A 24 -1.84 7.39 15.96
C LEU A 24 -1.07 8.71 16.07
N LEU A 25 -1.31 9.52 17.11
CA LEU A 25 -0.60 10.80 17.33
C LEU A 25 0.91 10.61 17.42
N TRP A 26 1.38 9.46 17.91
CA TRP A 26 2.80 9.14 18.02
C TRP A 26 3.51 9.10 16.66
N LEU A 27 2.80 8.84 15.55
CA LEU A 27 3.37 8.87 14.19
C LEU A 27 3.91 10.26 13.83
N PHE A 28 3.27 11.32 14.33
CA PHE A 28 3.63 12.71 14.06
C PHE A 28 4.66 13.27 15.04
N ARG A 29 4.86 12.64 16.21
CA ARG A 29 5.87 13.05 17.20
C ARG A 29 7.31 12.81 16.74
N ARG A 30 7.50 12.03 15.68
CA ARG A 30 8.81 11.74 15.08
C ARG A 30 9.33 12.86 14.15
N GLY A 31 8.61 13.99 14.07
CA GLY A 31 9.02 15.20 13.38
C GLY A 31 8.61 15.25 11.91
N ARG A 32 9.09 14.30 11.10
CA ARG A 32 8.77 14.23 9.65
C ARG A 32 7.96 12.98 9.34
N VAL A 33 6.98 13.12 8.45
CA VAL A 33 6.15 12.02 7.94
C VAL A 33 6.21 12.00 6.42
N VAL A 34 6.10 10.82 5.83
CA VAL A 34 5.96 10.65 4.37
C VAL A 34 4.47 10.61 4.05
N ILE A 35 4.05 11.35 3.02
CA ILE A 35 2.68 11.36 2.52
C ILE A 35 2.67 10.69 1.15
N GLU A 36 1.75 9.76 0.95
CA GLU A 36 1.56 9.02 -0.29
C GLU A 36 0.09 9.08 -0.73
N THR A 37 -0.16 8.98 -2.03
CA THR A 37 -1.52 8.82 -2.55
C THR A 37 -2.03 7.42 -2.19
N PRO A 38 -3.22 7.29 -1.58
CA PRO A 38 -3.77 5.98 -1.26
C PRO A 38 -4.04 5.18 -2.53
N SER A 39 -3.75 3.88 -2.52
CA SER A 39 -4.13 2.98 -3.60
C SER A 39 -5.65 2.77 -3.63
N GLU A 40 -6.20 2.36 -4.78
CA GLU A 40 -7.63 2.08 -4.93
C GLU A 40 -8.14 1.04 -3.92
N ALA A 41 -7.27 0.11 -3.50
CA ALA A 41 -7.59 -0.89 -2.49
C ALA A 41 -7.80 -0.33 -1.07
N ILE A 42 -7.23 0.83 -0.73
CA ILE A 42 -7.30 1.39 0.64
C ILE A 42 -8.02 2.74 0.71
N LYS A 43 -8.27 3.38 -0.44
CA LYS A 43 -8.88 4.72 -0.55
C LYS A 43 -10.25 4.85 0.13
N HIS A 44 -11.00 3.76 0.21
CA HIS A 44 -12.33 3.72 0.81
C HIS A 44 -12.31 3.46 2.32
N LEU A 45 -11.14 3.16 2.91
CA LEU A 45 -11.02 2.87 4.33
C LEU A 45 -11.21 4.15 5.17
N PRO A 46 -11.83 4.04 6.35
CA PRO A 46 -11.90 5.15 7.29
C PRO A 46 -10.50 5.49 7.85
N SER A 47 -10.38 6.69 8.42
CA SER A 47 -9.13 7.12 9.08
C SER A 47 -8.73 6.12 10.17
N GLY A 48 -7.49 5.63 10.13
CA GLY A 48 -7.01 4.62 11.05
C GLY A 48 -5.66 4.02 10.66
N LEU A 49 -5.19 3.07 11.48
CA LEU A 49 -4.02 2.28 11.17
C LEU A 49 -4.33 1.43 9.94
N ILE A 50 -3.46 1.46 8.93
CA ILE A 50 -3.48 0.45 7.88
C ILE A 50 -2.66 -0.71 8.42
N PRO A 51 -3.26 -1.91 8.61
CA PRO A 51 -2.50 -3.10 8.95
C PRO A 51 -1.36 -3.22 7.96
N GLU A 52 -0.15 -3.56 8.43
CA GLU A 52 0.88 -3.92 7.47
C GLU A 52 0.30 -5.03 6.61
N ALA A 53 0.27 -4.80 5.29
CA ALA A 53 -0.03 -5.84 4.33
C ALA A 53 1.14 -6.83 4.41
N HIS A 54 1.15 -7.62 5.48
CA HIS A 54 1.91 -8.84 5.54
C HIS A 54 1.31 -9.66 4.41
N GLN A 55 2.01 -9.75 3.28
CA GLN A 55 1.59 -10.63 2.20
C GLN A 55 1.96 -12.03 2.67
N PRO A 56 1.07 -12.75 3.38
CA PRO A 56 1.47 -13.90 4.17
C PRO A 56 1.94 -15.03 3.27
N LEU A 57 1.47 -15.05 2.02
CA LEU A 57 1.85 -15.99 0.98
C LEU A 57 3.27 -15.73 0.42
N THR A 58 3.79 -14.51 0.51
CA THR A 58 5.18 -14.26 0.07
C THR A 58 6.18 -14.81 1.09
N ASP A 59 5.81 -14.84 2.37
CA ASP A 59 6.66 -15.32 3.45
C ASP A 59 6.41 -16.80 3.80
N ASP A 60 5.36 -17.42 3.24
CA ASP A 60 5.03 -18.83 3.44
C ASP A 60 5.79 -19.71 2.46
N VAL A 61 6.81 -20.41 2.98
CA VAL A 61 7.64 -21.33 2.21
C VAL A 61 6.82 -22.45 1.55
N SER A 62 5.66 -22.82 2.12
CA SER A 62 4.81 -23.88 1.57
C SER A 62 4.18 -23.52 0.23
N VAL A 63 4.04 -22.23 -0.08
CA VAL A 63 3.45 -21.78 -1.36
C VAL A 63 4.49 -21.45 -2.43
N HIS A 64 5.79 -21.54 -2.11
CA HIS A 64 6.86 -21.36 -3.10
C HIS A 64 6.73 -22.35 -4.27
N GLU A 65 6.44 -23.62 -3.99
CA GLU A 65 6.28 -24.64 -5.04
C GLU A 65 5.10 -24.33 -5.96
N LEU A 66 4.05 -23.69 -5.44
CA LEU A 66 2.90 -23.26 -6.24
C LEU A 66 3.29 -22.13 -7.21
N PHE A 67 4.05 -21.13 -6.75
CA PHE A 67 4.49 -20.02 -7.60
C PHE A 67 5.55 -20.41 -8.62
N LEU A 68 6.31 -21.48 -8.37
CA LEU A 68 7.27 -22.05 -9.31
C LEU A 68 6.63 -23.04 -10.31
N ASN A 69 5.36 -23.40 -10.11
CA ASN A 69 4.69 -24.35 -10.98
C ASN A 69 4.44 -23.74 -12.37
N GLU A 70 4.97 -24.38 -13.42
CA GLU A 70 4.84 -23.89 -14.80
C GLU A 70 3.39 -23.68 -15.23
N ARG A 71 2.45 -24.54 -14.80
CA ARG A 71 1.03 -24.38 -15.17
C ARG A 71 0.41 -23.14 -14.54
N VAL A 72 0.83 -22.81 -13.32
CA VAL A 72 0.40 -21.59 -12.62
C VAL A 72 0.96 -20.36 -13.31
N ILE A 73 2.25 -20.38 -13.64
CA ILE A 73 2.93 -19.29 -14.37
C ILE A 73 2.26 -19.03 -15.72
N GLN A 74 2.00 -20.10 -16.50
CA GLN A 74 1.36 -19.97 -17.81
C GLN A 74 -0.09 -19.44 -17.69
N ARG A 75 -0.84 -19.88 -16.68
CA ARG A 75 -2.20 -19.37 -16.41
C ARG A 75 -2.21 -17.90 -15.96
N ALA A 76 -1.16 -17.44 -15.30
CA ALA A 76 -0.99 -16.05 -14.90
C ALA A 76 -0.58 -15.12 -16.06
N GLY A 77 -0.38 -15.66 -17.28
CA GLY A 77 0.01 -14.89 -18.47
C GLY A 77 1.41 -15.21 -18.98
N GLY A 78 2.15 -16.10 -18.31
CA GLY A 78 3.50 -16.50 -18.72
C GLY A 78 4.50 -15.35 -18.73
N LEU A 79 5.65 -15.58 -19.36
CA LEU A 79 6.71 -14.56 -19.50
C LEU A 79 6.22 -13.34 -20.30
N SER A 80 5.46 -13.56 -21.37
CA SER A 80 4.94 -12.46 -22.18
C SER A 80 3.97 -11.55 -21.43
N GLY A 81 3.18 -12.10 -20.49
CA GLY A 81 2.34 -11.31 -19.59
C GLY A 81 3.15 -10.48 -18.61
N LEU A 82 4.28 -11.01 -18.12
CA LEU A 82 5.22 -10.28 -17.28
C LEU A 82 5.87 -9.13 -18.05
N ASP A 83 6.34 -9.37 -19.29
CA ASP A 83 6.95 -8.35 -20.14
C ASP A 83 5.97 -7.18 -20.37
N ALA A 84 4.73 -7.49 -20.76
CA ALA A 84 3.70 -6.47 -20.96
C ALA A 84 3.35 -5.68 -19.70
N TRP A 85 3.42 -6.30 -18.51
CA TRP A 85 3.21 -5.60 -17.25
C TRP A 85 4.38 -4.68 -16.90
N LEU A 86 5.62 -5.13 -17.12
CA LEU A 86 6.82 -4.33 -16.90
C LEU A 86 6.82 -3.08 -17.78
N GLU A 87 6.52 -3.23 -19.07
CA GLU A 87 6.43 -2.12 -20.01
C GLU A 87 5.45 -1.03 -19.54
N ARG A 88 4.27 -1.40 -19.03
CA ARG A 88 3.26 -0.46 -18.51
C ARG A 88 3.67 0.25 -17.21
N LYS A 89 4.60 -0.30 -16.43
CA LYS A 89 4.99 0.25 -15.13
C LYS A 89 6.10 1.30 -15.25
N PHE A 90 6.80 1.33 -16.38
CA PHE A 90 7.86 2.29 -16.68
C PHE A 90 7.43 3.44 -17.61
N GLU A 91 6.13 3.51 -17.94
CA GLU A 91 5.46 4.71 -18.48
C GLU A 91 4.89 5.59 -17.35
#